data_AF-A0A2I0F9L2-F1
#
_entry.id   AF-A0A2I0F9L2-F1
#
_cell.length_a   1.000
_cell.length_b   1.000
_cell.length_c   1.000
_cell.angle_alpha   90.00
_cell.angle_beta   90.00
_cell.angle_gamma   90.00
#
_symmetry.space_group_name_H-M   'P 1'
#
loop_
_entity.id
_entity.type
_entity.pdbx_description
1 polymer ?
#
loop_
_entity_poly.entity_id
_entity_poly.type
_entity_poly.pdbx_seq_one_letter_code
_entity_poly.pdbx_strand_id
1 'polypeptide(L)'
;MITHKDMRKYLLAHDLPTNNFGNATFFAFVEYVSPLRKCNVETLVSFVLAGYCEGTIRLDPSDDLNQIDYMMNFTCAWHECRFDFITSHFVIKGRDPHKMGGDFIVRIRQA
;
A
#
# COMPACT_ATOMS: atom_id res chain seq x y z
N MET A 1 -17.61 -10.31 -0.06
CA MET A 1 -16.44 -9.43 -0.21
C MET A 1 -15.55 -10.06 -1.26
N ILE A 2 -15.40 -9.46 -2.43
CA ILE A 2 -14.52 -10.00 -3.48
C ILE A 2 -13.12 -9.49 -3.19
N THR A 3 -12.24 -10.35 -2.67
CA THR A 3 -10.87 -9.99 -2.31
C THR A 3 -9.92 -10.41 -3.42
N HIS A 4 -9.12 -9.47 -3.91
CA HIS A 4 -8.07 -9.74 -4.88
C HIS A 4 -6.73 -9.22 -4.38
N LYS A 5 -5.68 -10.03 -4.52
CA LYS A 5 -4.28 -9.63 -4.32
C LYS A 5 -3.71 -8.85 -5.52
N ASP A 6 -4.52 -8.70 -6.56
CA ASP A 6 -4.11 -8.13 -7.84
C ASP A 6 -4.16 -6.60 -7.78
N MET A 7 -2.97 -6.01 -7.63
CA MET A 7 -2.76 -4.57 -7.66
C MET A 7 -3.29 -3.92 -8.95
N ARG A 8 -3.36 -4.66 -10.07
CA ARG A 8 -3.90 -4.13 -11.33
C ARG A 8 -5.36 -3.74 -11.21
N LYS A 9 -6.13 -4.41 -10.35
CA LYS A 9 -7.54 -4.06 -10.13
C LYS A 9 -7.71 -2.72 -9.46
N TYR A 10 -6.80 -2.37 -8.54
CA TYR A 10 -6.76 -1.03 -7.97
C TYR A 10 -6.43 0.00 -9.05
N LEU A 11 -5.35 -0.23 -9.81
CA LEU A 11 -4.94 0.69 -10.88
C LEU A 11 -6.05 0.91 -11.91
N LEU A 12 -6.71 -0.16 -12.36
CA LEU A 12 -7.82 -0.10 -13.31
C LEU A 12 -9.06 0.59 -12.73
N ALA A 13 -9.41 0.34 -11.46
CA ALA A 13 -10.57 0.95 -10.83
C ALA A 13 -10.43 2.48 -10.66
N HIS A 14 -9.19 2.97 -10.64
CA HIS A 14 -8.84 4.38 -10.47
C HIS A 14 -8.29 5.03 -11.76
N ASP A 15 -8.30 4.32 -12.89
CA ASP A 15 -7.73 4.77 -14.17
C ASP A 15 -6.29 5.33 -14.05
N LEU A 16 -5.47 4.69 -13.21
CA LEU A 16 -4.13 5.16 -12.91
C LEU A 16 -3.15 4.80 -14.05
N PRO A 17 -2.31 5.76 -14.51
CA PRO A 17 -1.38 5.52 -15.59
C PRO A 17 -0.31 4.50 -15.18
N THR A 18 0.04 3.62 -16.11
CA THR A 18 1.13 2.65 -15.95
C THR A 18 2.18 2.86 -17.03
N ASN A 19 3.43 2.55 -16.70
CA ASN A 19 4.51 2.52 -17.68
C ASN A 19 4.52 1.19 -18.48
N ASN A 20 5.46 1.05 -19.41
CA ASN A 20 5.58 -0.14 -20.27
C ASN A 20 5.82 -1.47 -19.51
N PHE A 21 6.15 -1.41 -18.21
CA PHE A 21 6.35 -2.57 -17.34
C PHE A 21 5.15 -2.82 -16.42
N GLY A 22 4.07 -2.04 -16.55
CA GLY A 22 2.88 -2.10 -15.69
C GLY A 22 3.07 -1.42 -14.32
N ASN A 23 4.20 -0.76 -14.07
CA ASN A 23 4.41 -0.05 -12.81
C ASN A 23 3.63 1.26 -12.81
N ALA A 24 3.14 1.68 -11.65
CA ALA A 24 2.45 2.95 -11.46
C ALA A 24 3.06 3.70 -10.28
N THR A 25 3.09 5.02 -10.38
CA THR A 25 3.48 5.93 -9.30
C THR A 25 2.47 7.07 -9.27
N PHE A 26 1.86 7.31 -8.11
CA PHE A 26 0.76 8.25 -7.93
C PHE A 26 0.68 8.74 -6.49
N PHE A 27 0.09 9.92 -6.27
CA PHE A 27 -0.19 10.41 -4.92
C PHE A 27 -1.44 9.73 -4.35
N ALA A 28 -1.38 9.40 -3.07
CA ALA A 28 -2.48 8.77 -2.36
C ALA A 28 -2.50 9.18 -0.89
N PHE A 29 -3.69 9.24 -0.32
CA PHE A 29 -3.89 9.24 1.12
C PHE A 29 -3.61 7.84 1.67
N VAL A 30 -2.69 7.77 2.63
CA VAL A 30 -2.25 6.55 3.31
C VAL A 30 -2.64 6.65 4.77
N GLU A 31 -3.60 5.81 5.18
CA GLU A 31 -3.87 5.57 6.60
C GLU A 31 -3.06 4.36 7.07
N TYR A 32 -2.19 4.58 8.05
CA TYR A 32 -1.37 3.56 8.68
C TYR A 32 -1.78 3.40 10.14
N VAL A 33 -2.13 2.19 10.57
CA VAL A 33 -2.59 1.92 11.94
C VAL A 33 -1.91 0.67 12.52
N SER A 34 -1.35 0.79 13.72
CA SER A 34 -0.92 -0.30 14.60
C SER A 34 -1.39 -0.03 16.04
N PRO A 35 -1.22 -0.97 16.99
CA PRO A 35 -1.55 -0.71 18.40
C PRO A 35 -0.78 0.45 19.04
N LEU A 36 0.43 0.75 18.54
CA LEU A 36 1.30 1.78 19.13
C LEU A 36 1.31 3.09 18.35
N ARG A 37 0.94 3.06 17.05
CA ARG A 37 1.16 4.18 16.14
C ARG A 37 0.00 4.32 15.17
N LYS A 38 -0.34 5.56 14.86
CA LYS A 38 -1.27 5.92 13.80
C LYS A 38 -0.67 7.05 12.98
N CYS A 39 -0.70 6.92 11.66
CA CYS A 39 -0.30 7.94 10.70
C CYS A 39 -1.38 8.07 9.64
N ASN A 40 -1.66 9.28 9.20
CA ASN A 40 -2.51 9.54 8.05
C ASN A 40 -1.87 10.66 7.23
N VAL A 41 -1.37 10.32 6.05
CA VAL A 41 -0.57 11.24 5.25
C VAL A 41 -0.87 11.08 3.77
N GLU A 42 -0.82 12.17 3.03
CA GLU A 42 -0.73 12.11 1.57
C GLU A 42 0.74 11.91 1.18
N THR A 43 1.03 10.85 0.45
CA THR A 43 2.39 10.58 -0.02
C THR A 43 2.38 9.92 -1.40
N LEU A 44 3.55 9.85 -2.02
CA LEU A 44 3.74 9.14 -3.26
C LEU A 44 3.74 7.63 -3.00
N VAL A 45 2.95 6.90 -3.77
CA VAL A 45 2.84 5.45 -3.72
C VAL A 45 3.29 4.88 -5.05
N SER A 46 4.15 3.87 -5.00
CA SER A 46 4.62 3.14 -6.19
C SER A 46 4.20 1.68 -6.14
N PHE A 47 3.46 1.24 -7.15
CA PHE A 47 3.16 -0.16 -7.41
C PHE A 47 4.12 -0.68 -8.47
N VAL A 48 4.98 -1.61 -8.09
CA VAL A 48 5.98 -2.24 -8.96
C VAL A 48 5.54 -3.66 -9.26
N LEU A 49 4.99 -3.92 -10.44
CA LEU A 49 4.42 -5.22 -10.80
C LEU A 49 5.48 -6.20 -11.33
N ALA A 50 6.55 -5.71 -11.97
CA ALA A 50 7.63 -6.53 -12.53
C ALA A 50 7.16 -7.78 -13.33
N GLY A 51 6.02 -7.66 -14.04
CA GLY A 51 5.41 -8.76 -14.80
C GLY A 51 4.50 -9.72 -13.98
N TYR A 52 4.51 -9.63 -12.66
CA TYR A 52 3.69 -10.44 -11.75
C TYR A 52 2.48 -9.65 -11.21
N CYS A 53 1.45 -10.37 -10.76
CA CYS A 53 0.24 -9.73 -10.19
C CYS A 53 0.41 -9.28 -8.73
N GLU A 54 1.43 -9.79 -8.02
CA GLU A 54 1.59 -9.64 -6.56
C GLU A 54 2.60 -8.57 -6.11
N GLY A 55 3.31 -7.95 -7.06
CA GLY A 55 4.12 -6.72 -6.98
C GLY A 55 4.88 -6.35 -5.69
N THR A 56 5.49 -5.16 -5.70
CA THR A 56 5.97 -4.46 -4.52
C THR A 56 5.25 -3.12 -4.43
N ILE A 57 4.82 -2.75 -3.23
CA ILE A 57 4.22 -1.45 -2.93
C ILE A 57 5.24 -0.66 -2.14
N ARG A 58 5.55 0.56 -2.57
CA ARG A 58 6.46 1.46 -1.87
C ARG A 58 5.73 2.74 -1.51
N LEU A 59 5.96 3.21 -0.30
CA LEU A 59 5.52 4.52 0.17
C LEU A 59 6.75 5.41 0.22
N ASP A 60 6.64 6.64 -0.29
CA ASP A 60 7.70 7.61 -0.11
C ASP A 60 7.61 8.23 1.30
N PRO A 61 8.76 8.50 1.92
CA PRO A 61 8.80 9.08 3.24
C PRO A 61 8.36 10.54 3.25
N SER A 62 7.78 10.95 4.38
CA SER A 62 7.44 12.33 4.71
C SER A 62 7.79 12.61 6.18
N ASP A 63 7.52 13.82 6.65
CA ASP A 63 7.76 14.19 8.06
C ASP A 63 6.97 13.28 9.03
N ASP A 64 5.74 12.90 8.66
CA ASP A 64 4.86 12.04 9.48
C ASP A 64 5.01 10.54 9.22
N LEU A 65 5.62 10.15 8.09
CA LEU A 65 5.80 8.77 7.65
C LEU A 65 7.27 8.49 7.34
N ASN A 66 8.02 8.05 8.35
CA ASN A 66 9.45 7.82 8.22
C ASN A 66 9.82 6.33 8.23
N GLN A 67 10.96 6.00 7.62
CA GLN A 67 11.44 4.62 7.52
C GLN A 67 11.94 4.01 8.84
N ILE A 68 12.20 4.81 9.87
CA ILE A 68 12.66 4.30 11.17
C ILE A 68 11.47 3.62 11.86
N ASP A 69 10.33 4.30 11.83
CA ASP A 69 9.15 3.96 12.59
C ASP A 69 8.14 3.11 11.85
N TYR A 70 8.11 3.22 10.52
CA TYR A 70 7.14 2.55 9.66
C TYR A 70 7.80 1.62 8.66
N MET A 71 7.06 0.58 8.27
CA MET A 71 7.42 -0.24 7.12
C MET A 71 7.00 0.50 5.85
N MET A 72 7.94 0.73 4.95
CA MET A 72 7.71 1.56 3.76
C MET A 72 7.60 0.74 2.47
N ASN A 73 7.91 -0.55 2.54
CA ASN A 73 7.90 -1.46 1.40
C ASN A 73 7.07 -2.69 1.75
N PHE A 74 6.14 -3.05 0.89
CA PHE A 74 5.26 -4.21 1.06
C PHE A 74 5.29 -5.09 -0.17
N THR A 75 4.94 -6.36 0.03
CA THR A 75 4.72 -7.30 -1.07
C THR A 75 3.68 -8.32 -0.65
N CYS A 76 2.84 -8.73 -1.59
CA CYS A 76 1.76 -9.68 -1.31
C CYS A 76 2.25 -11.13 -1.16
N ALA A 77 3.55 -11.37 -1.34
CA ALA A 77 4.23 -12.61 -0.96
C ALA A 77 4.32 -12.79 0.58
N TRP A 78 4.48 -11.68 1.32
CA TRP A 78 4.68 -11.70 2.78
C TRP A 78 3.55 -11.01 3.56
N HIS A 79 2.71 -10.23 2.88
CA HIS A 79 1.64 -9.43 3.48
C HIS A 79 0.27 -9.86 2.95
N GLU A 80 -0.77 -9.71 3.77
CA GLU A 80 -2.15 -9.84 3.31
C GLU A 80 -2.54 -8.56 2.58
N CYS A 81 -2.39 -8.55 1.25
CA CYS A 81 -2.91 -7.49 0.39
C CYS A 81 -4.32 -7.81 -0.09
N ARG A 82 -5.19 -6.80 -0.12
CA ARG A 82 -6.52 -6.90 -0.72
C ARG A 82 -7.00 -5.56 -1.23
N PHE A 83 -7.57 -5.55 -2.43
CA PHE A 83 -8.38 -4.42 -2.89
C PHE A 83 -9.82 -4.55 -2.37
N ASP A 84 -10.30 -3.51 -1.69
CA ASP A 84 -11.69 -3.37 -1.26
C ASP A 84 -12.44 -2.44 -2.23
N PHE A 85 -13.29 -3.02 -3.08
CA PHE A 85 -14.10 -2.28 -4.05
C PHE A 85 -15.17 -1.38 -3.43
N ILE A 86 -15.64 -1.69 -2.22
CA ILE A 86 -16.72 -0.91 -1.59
C ILE A 86 -16.16 0.43 -1.11
N THR A 87 -14.97 0.38 -0.51
CA THR A 87 -14.32 1.57 0.03
C THR A 87 -13.31 2.17 -0.93
N SER A 88 -13.02 1.51 -2.06
CA SER A 88 -11.96 1.87 -3.01
C SER A 88 -10.58 2.01 -2.35
N HIS A 89 -10.29 1.17 -1.34
CA HIS A 89 -8.99 1.15 -0.68
C HIS A 89 -8.20 -0.08 -1.08
N PHE A 90 -6.90 0.11 -1.31
CA PHE A 90 -5.95 -1.00 -1.23
C PHE A 90 -5.55 -1.20 0.23
N VAL A 91 -5.88 -2.36 0.79
CA VAL A 91 -5.64 -2.69 2.20
C VAL A 91 -4.49 -3.69 2.29
N ILE A 92 -3.49 -3.37 3.09
CA ILE A 92 -2.35 -4.23 3.39
C ILE A 92 -2.38 -4.52 4.89
N LYS A 93 -2.31 -5.79 5.27
CA LYS A 93 -2.06 -6.18 6.66
C LYS A 93 -0.75 -6.93 6.77
N GLY A 94 -0.04 -6.71 7.86
CA GLY A 94 1.20 -7.39 8.15
C GLY A 94 1.55 -7.29 9.62
N ARG A 95 2.76 -7.74 9.94
CA ARG A 95 3.32 -7.69 11.29
C ARG A 95 4.80 -7.37 11.20
N ASP A 96 5.23 -6.37 11.96
CA ASP A 96 6.64 -6.07 12.16
C ASP A 96 6.89 -5.66 13.63
N PRO A 97 7.57 -6.51 14.44
CA PRO A 97 7.84 -6.22 15.84
C PRO A 97 8.88 -5.11 16.06
N HIS A 98 9.69 -4.75 15.06
CA HIS A 98 10.78 -3.78 15.17
C HIS A 98 10.41 -2.38 14.70
N LYS A 99 9.31 -2.24 13.93
CA LYS A 99 8.84 -0.95 13.43
C LYS A 99 7.68 -0.40 14.25
N MET A 100 6.53 -1.05 14.15
CA MET A 100 5.24 -0.47 14.56
C MET A 100 4.62 -1.20 15.75
N GLY A 101 5.41 -2.01 16.46
CA GLY A 101 4.96 -2.76 17.63
C GLY A 101 4.16 -4.01 17.32
N GLY A 102 4.35 -4.62 16.14
CA GLY A 102 3.67 -5.85 15.73
C GLY A 102 2.71 -5.63 14.57
N ASP A 103 1.45 -6.05 14.75
CA ASP A 103 0.46 -6.09 13.68
C ASP A 103 0.09 -4.69 13.21
N PHE A 104 -0.11 -4.55 11.90
CA PHE A 104 -0.46 -3.28 11.28
C PHE A 104 -1.44 -3.43 10.12
N ILE A 105 -2.11 -2.32 9.82
CA ILE A 105 -2.99 -2.15 8.65
C ILE A 105 -2.61 -0.86 7.94
N VAL A 106 -2.40 -0.96 6.62
CA VAL A 106 -2.24 0.19 5.71
C VAL A 106 -3.45 0.24 4.79
N ARG A 107 -4.04 1.42 4.62
CA ARG A 107 -5.08 1.69 3.63
C ARG A 107 -4.60 2.78 2.70
N ILE A 108 -4.63 2.49 1.40
CA ILE A 108 -4.21 3.41 0.34
C ILE A 108 -5.44 3.78 -0.48
N ARG A 109 -5.72 5.08 -0.59
CA ARG A 109 -6.78 5.65 -1.42
C ARG A 109 -6.19 6.78 -2.26
N GLN A 110 -6.53 6.83 -3.55
CA GLN A 110 -6.15 7.94 -4.41
C GLN A 110 -6.47 9.29 -3.74
N ALA A 111 -5.54 10.24 -3.85
CA ALA A 111 -5.71 11.59 -3.35
C ALA A 111 -6.79 12.36 -4.11
#